data_AF-A0A943JML7-F1
#
_entry.id   AF-A0A943JML7-F1
#
_cell.length_a   1.000
_cell.length_b   1.000
_cell.length_c   1.000
_cell.angle_alpha   90.00
_cell.angle_beta   90.00
_cell.angle_gamma   90.00
#
_symmetry.space_group_name_H-M   'P 1'
#
loop_
_entity.id
_entity.type
_entity.pdbx_description
1 polymer ?
#
loop_
_entity_poly.entity_id
_entity_poly.type
_entity_poly.pdbx_seq_one_letter_code
_entity_poly.pdbx_strand_id
1 'polypeptide(L)'
;MDLLDTILNCKEEELESIINNAIVEADLKSTRIERLGFLEHYMANNCFKGFISLTTRIKYASMSIETYGMNTIDFFYDFAKFIRKYKINTKQSLIYSLELFINNYFGTKGKYTREQIFNDIAWKTTKTDSEYFDALENNKIGDLKGMGAALCTERSALAQQILSLFGFEVYYCMGCISNDTVEEAHCFNIIKRKNDYAIVDYSMPVASYNQSGNVIALYPFIGSLSSEEFESFKDDGVIKSFDNYGYLNKNQKHLTGTKRRYLIGSFQITDESFKIRR
;
A
#
# COMPACT_ATOMS: atom_id res chain seq x y z
N MET A 1 24.18 10.02 -4.67
CA MET A 1 23.14 10.67 -5.48
C MET A 1 21.84 9.96 -5.16
N ASP A 2 20.74 10.68 -4.92
CA ASP A 2 19.44 10.05 -4.64
C ASP A 2 18.95 9.31 -5.89
N LEU A 3 18.22 8.21 -5.72
CA LEU A 3 17.73 7.38 -6.84
C LEU A 3 16.82 8.21 -7.77
N LEU A 4 16.02 9.11 -7.17
CA LEU A 4 15.13 10.02 -7.91
C LEU A 4 15.89 10.90 -8.89
N ASP A 5 16.96 11.56 -8.44
CA ASP A 5 17.80 12.40 -9.29
C ASP A 5 18.50 11.58 -10.38
N THR A 6 18.94 10.37 -10.03
CA THR A 6 19.59 9.46 -10.99
C THR A 6 18.64 9.11 -12.13
N ILE A 7 17.39 8.70 -11.82
CA ILE A 7 16.37 8.35 -12.81
C ILE A 7 16.05 9.53 -13.74
N LEU A 8 15.94 10.74 -13.21
CA LEU A 8 15.58 11.92 -14.00
C LEU A 8 16.66 12.34 -14.99
N ASN A 9 17.93 12.03 -14.72
CA ASN A 9 19.07 12.56 -15.46
C ASN A 9 19.85 11.50 -16.26
N CYS A 10 19.65 10.20 -16.02
CA CYS A 10 20.30 9.15 -16.81
C CYS A 10 19.68 9.00 -18.21
N LYS A 11 20.37 8.29 -19.09
CA LYS A 11 19.83 8.00 -20.43
C LYS A 11 18.72 6.95 -20.37
N GLU A 12 18.01 6.71 -21.48
CA GLU A 12 16.93 5.70 -21.50
C GLU A 12 17.49 4.28 -21.40
N GLU A 13 18.60 4.02 -22.10
CA GLU A 13 19.30 2.73 -22.10
C GLU A 13 19.91 2.35 -20.73
N GLU A 14 20.11 3.32 -19.84
CA GLU A 14 20.67 3.11 -18.50
C GLU A 14 19.58 2.84 -17.45
N LEU A 15 18.32 3.19 -17.73
CA LEU A 15 17.26 3.20 -16.73
C LEU A 15 17.03 1.80 -16.13
N GLU A 16 17.05 0.77 -16.98
CA GLU A 16 16.79 -0.59 -16.55
C GLU A 16 17.88 -1.11 -15.61
N SER A 17 19.16 -0.87 -15.92
CA SER A 17 20.26 -1.33 -15.07
C SER A 17 20.29 -0.58 -13.73
N ILE A 18 19.98 0.71 -13.72
CA ILE A 18 19.89 1.52 -12.50
C ILE A 18 18.79 1.00 -11.57
N ILE A 19 17.60 0.72 -12.11
CA ILE A 19 16.48 0.18 -11.33
C ILE A 19 16.78 -1.23 -10.85
N ASN A 20 17.32 -2.11 -11.69
CA ASN A 20 17.72 -3.47 -11.30
C ASN A 20 18.70 -3.45 -10.12
N ASN A 21 19.75 -2.64 -10.21
CA ASN A 21 20.76 -2.53 -9.15
C ASN A 21 20.14 -2.05 -7.83
N ALA A 22 19.26 -1.04 -7.89
CA ALA A 22 18.55 -0.56 -6.71
C ALA A 22 17.65 -1.63 -6.08
N ILE A 23 16.94 -2.43 -6.90
CA ILE A 23 16.09 -3.52 -6.43
C ILE A 23 16.94 -4.60 -5.75
N VAL A 24 18.03 -5.02 -6.38
CA VAL A 24 18.94 -6.05 -5.83
C VAL A 24 19.52 -5.57 -4.50
N GLU A 25 20.00 -4.33 -4.42
CA GLU A 25 20.54 -3.77 -3.19
C GLU A 25 19.47 -3.70 -2.08
N ALA A 26 18.25 -3.29 -2.41
CA ALA A 26 17.14 -3.20 -1.48
C ALA A 26 16.70 -4.58 -0.97
N ASP A 27 16.60 -5.59 -1.84
CA ASP A 27 16.27 -6.96 -1.44
C ASP A 27 17.37 -7.57 -0.58
N LEU A 28 18.66 -7.39 -0.93
CA LEU A 28 19.79 -7.89 -0.13
C LEU A 28 19.78 -7.34 1.30
N LYS A 29 19.39 -6.08 1.48
CA LYS A 29 19.31 -5.42 2.79
C LYS A 29 17.97 -5.65 3.52
N SER A 30 16.98 -6.22 2.85
CA SER A 30 15.65 -6.45 3.43
C SER A 30 15.70 -7.45 4.59
N THR A 31 14.86 -7.21 5.60
CA THR A 31 14.64 -8.20 6.65
C THR A 31 13.98 -9.43 6.05
N ARG A 32 14.62 -10.60 6.21
CA ARG A 32 14.09 -11.86 5.69
C ARG A 32 13.03 -12.40 6.63
N ILE A 33 11.81 -12.45 6.10
CA ILE A 33 10.66 -13.08 6.73
C ILE A 33 9.90 -13.89 5.68
N GLU A 34 9.39 -15.03 6.08
CA GLU A 34 8.69 -15.94 5.15
C GLU A 34 7.34 -15.36 4.73
N ARG A 35 6.54 -14.91 5.72
CA ARG A 35 5.16 -14.47 5.52
C ARG A 35 4.86 -13.13 6.21
N LEU A 36 4.09 -12.29 5.52
CA LEU A 36 3.44 -11.06 5.97
C LEU A 36 1.93 -11.15 5.72
N GLY A 37 1.19 -10.15 6.17
CA GLY A 37 -0.26 -10.08 5.94
C GLY A 37 -1.04 -10.83 7.01
N PHE A 38 -2.33 -11.05 6.77
CA PHE A 38 -3.27 -11.62 7.73
C PHE A 38 -2.99 -13.12 7.92
N LEU A 39 -2.15 -13.47 8.90
CA LEU A 39 -1.73 -14.86 9.13
C LEU A 39 -2.81 -15.67 9.86
N GLU A 40 -2.57 -16.96 9.99
CA GLU A 40 -3.45 -17.89 10.69
C GLU A 40 -3.57 -17.55 12.18
N HIS A 41 -4.66 -17.99 12.80
CA HIS A 41 -4.95 -17.75 14.22
C HIS A 41 -4.92 -16.26 14.63
N TYR A 42 -5.29 -15.36 13.72
CA TYR A 42 -5.26 -13.90 13.92
C TYR A 42 -3.87 -13.34 14.24
N MET A 43 -2.81 -14.08 13.91
CA MET A 43 -1.45 -13.57 13.98
C MET A 43 -1.19 -12.61 12.82
N ALA A 44 -0.37 -11.60 13.04
CA ALA A 44 0.08 -10.71 11.99
C ALA A 44 1.38 -10.01 12.40
N ASN A 45 2.26 -9.77 11.43
CA ASN A 45 3.34 -8.82 11.60
C ASN A 45 2.77 -7.43 11.32
N ASN A 46 2.25 -6.81 12.38
CA ASN A 46 1.36 -5.67 12.27
C ASN A 46 2.02 -4.38 11.73
N CYS A 47 3.36 -4.31 11.74
CA CYS A 47 4.10 -3.13 11.32
C CYS A 47 5.51 -3.50 10.83
N PHE A 48 5.60 -3.86 9.56
CA PHE A 48 6.85 -4.27 8.91
C PHE A 48 7.61 -3.08 8.33
N LYS A 49 8.90 -2.91 8.66
CA LYS A 49 9.73 -1.79 8.20
C LYS A 49 10.52 -2.13 6.93
N GLY A 50 10.50 -1.21 5.96
CA GLY A 50 11.39 -1.20 4.80
C GLY A 50 10.96 -2.13 3.66
N PHE A 51 11.89 -2.41 2.75
CA PHE A 51 11.64 -3.19 1.55
C PHE A 51 11.18 -4.61 1.93
N ILE A 52 10.05 -5.04 1.37
CA ILE A 52 9.55 -6.41 1.48
C ILE A 52 10.39 -7.25 0.52
N SER A 53 11.04 -8.29 1.05
CA SER A 53 11.85 -9.17 0.22
C SER A 53 11.04 -9.76 -0.93
N LEU A 54 11.67 -9.91 -2.10
CA LEU A 54 11.06 -10.54 -3.27
C LEU A 54 10.64 -12.00 -3.01
N THR A 55 11.20 -12.63 -1.97
CA THR A 55 10.85 -13.99 -1.54
C THR A 55 9.78 -14.03 -0.46
N THR A 56 9.43 -12.90 0.17
CA THR A 56 8.39 -12.85 1.19
C THR A 56 7.01 -13.01 0.55
N ARG A 57 6.18 -13.86 1.16
CA ARG A 57 4.78 -14.07 0.78
C ARG A 57 3.87 -13.18 1.62
N ILE A 58 2.81 -12.66 1.02
CA ILE A 58 1.81 -11.82 1.69
C ILE A 58 0.45 -12.51 1.64
N LYS A 59 -0.10 -12.80 2.81
CA LYS A 59 -1.43 -13.39 2.98
C LYS A 59 -2.47 -12.28 3.10
N TYR A 60 -3.48 -12.30 2.24
CA TYR A 60 -4.46 -11.21 2.19
C TYR A 60 -5.75 -11.50 2.98
N ALA A 61 -5.95 -12.73 3.44
CA ALA A 61 -7.05 -13.11 4.32
C ALA A 61 -6.63 -14.25 5.25
N SER A 62 -7.04 -14.19 6.53
CA SER A 62 -6.59 -15.15 7.56
C SER A 62 -7.02 -16.60 7.31
N MET A 63 -8.19 -16.79 6.70
CA MET A 63 -8.77 -18.11 6.41
C MET A 63 -8.51 -18.62 4.98
N SER A 64 -7.78 -17.87 4.16
CA SER A 64 -7.45 -18.26 2.79
C SER A 64 -6.14 -19.07 2.76
N ILE A 65 -5.94 -19.91 1.74
CA ILE A 65 -4.63 -20.53 1.47
C ILE A 65 -3.77 -19.61 0.60
N GLU A 66 -4.43 -18.72 -0.11
CA GLU A 66 -3.85 -17.87 -1.13
C GLU A 66 -2.89 -16.85 -0.52
N THR A 67 -1.72 -16.74 -1.12
CA THR A 67 -0.77 -15.66 -0.85
C THR A 67 -0.26 -15.10 -2.17
N TYR A 68 0.30 -13.89 -2.16
CA TYR A 68 1.02 -13.33 -3.29
C TYR A 68 2.44 -12.88 -2.91
N GLY A 69 3.33 -12.78 -3.90
CA GLY A 69 4.71 -12.33 -3.71
C GLY A 69 4.99 -11.02 -4.45
N MET A 70 6.09 -10.37 -4.07
CA MET A 70 6.58 -9.13 -4.67
C MET A 70 7.62 -9.36 -5.77
N ASN A 71 7.76 -10.60 -6.27
CA ASN A 71 8.73 -11.00 -7.29
C ASN A 71 8.42 -10.49 -8.70
N THR A 72 7.22 -9.96 -8.96
CA THR A 72 6.97 -9.16 -10.17
C THR A 72 7.56 -7.78 -9.98
N ILE A 73 8.64 -7.45 -10.69
CA ILE A 73 9.37 -6.18 -10.52
C ILE A 73 9.09 -5.13 -11.61
N ASP A 74 8.18 -5.42 -12.53
CA ASP A 74 7.86 -4.54 -13.66
C ASP A 74 7.36 -3.14 -13.23
N PHE A 75 6.62 -3.08 -12.11
CA PHE A 75 6.08 -1.85 -11.56
C PHE A 75 7.17 -0.82 -11.19
N PHE A 76 8.39 -1.26 -10.85
CA PHE A 76 9.49 -0.32 -10.57
C PHE A 76 9.92 0.43 -11.83
N TYR A 77 10.01 -0.26 -12.97
CA TYR A 77 10.35 0.33 -14.25
C TYR A 77 9.23 1.23 -14.76
N ASP A 78 7.99 0.76 -14.64
CA ASP A 78 6.80 1.54 -15.01
C ASP A 78 6.73 2.82 -14.17
N PHE A 79 7.08 2.76 -12.87
CA PHE A 79 7.14 3.93 -12.02
C PHE A 79 8.29 4.87 -12.37
N ALA A 80 9.46 4.35 -12.73
CA ALA A 80 10.59 5.18 -13.17
C ALA A 80 10.28 5.95 -14.47
N LYS A 81 9.61 5.29 -15.42
CA LYS A 81 9.08 5.94 -16.64
C LYS A 81 7.99 6.96 -16.30
N PHE A 82 7.12 6.64 -15.34
CA PHE A 82 6.10 7.56 -14.84
C PHE A 82 6.71 8.82 -14.22
N ILE A 83 7.76 8.69 -13.41
CA ILE A 83 8.54 9.80 -12.84
C ILE A 83 9.05 10.73 -13.95
N ARG A 84 9.67 10.18 -15.00
CA ARG A 84 10.17 10.96 -16.14
C ARG A 84 9.05 11.68 -16.88
N LYS A 85 7.97 10.95 -17.20
CA LYS A 85 6.81 11.48 -17.93
C LYS A 85 6.18 12.68 -17.23
N TYR A 86 6.04 12.61 -15.89
CA TYR A 86 5.40 13.66 -15.10
C TYR A 86 6.38 14.60 -14.40
N LYS A 87 7.68 14.46 -14.64
CA LYS A 87 8.76 15.26 -14.06
C LYS A 87 8.70 15.35 -12.52
N ILE A 88 8.43 14.22 -11.88
CA ILE A 88 8.36 14.11 -10.42
C ILE A 88 9.76 14.26 -9.87
N ASN A 89 10.08 15.39 -9.23
CA ASN A 89 11.44 15.74 -8.82
C ASN A 89 11.59 16.02 -7.31
N THR A 90 10.57 15.73 -6.52
CA THR A 90 10.66 15.80 -5.05
C THR A 90 10.04 14.56 -4.41
N LYS A 91 10.57 14.17 -3.24
CA LYS A 91 9.97 13.12 -2.39
C LYS A 91 8.51 13.38 -2.04
N GLN A 92 8.14 14.65 -1.82
CA GLN A 92 6.75 15.03 -1.59
C GLN A 92 5.87 14.72 -2.80
N SER A 93 6.26 15.18 -4.00
CA SER A 93 5.50 14.88 -5.22
C SER A 93 5.40 13.38 -5.49
N LEU A 94 6.44 12.61 -5.15
CA LEU A 94 6.45 11.16 -5.29
C LEU A 94 5.31 10.50 -4.48
N ILE A 95 5.16 10.86 -3.19
CA ILE A 95 4.09 10.35 -2.32
C ILE A 95 2.71 10.63 -2.94
N TYR A 96 2.45 11.87 -3.35
CA TYR A 96 1.14 12.25 -3.89
C TYR A 96 0.85 11.59 -5.24
N SER A 97 1.86 11.50 -6.12
CA SER A 97 1.70 10.93 -7.46
C SER A 97 1.59 9.41 -7.46
N LEU A 98 1.99 8.75 -6.36
CA LEU A 98 1.92 7.30 -6.24
C LEU A 98 0.48 6.78 -6.26
N GLU A 99 -0.49 7.54 -5.78
CA GLU A 99 -1.93 7.19 -5.89
C GLU A 99 -2.37 7.05 -7.35
N LEU A 100 -2.00 8.01 -8.21
CA LEU A 100 -2.29 7.94 -9.63
C LEU A 100 -1.56 6.76 -10.29
N PHE A 101 -0.31 6.51 -9.90
CA PHE A 101 0.43 5.37 -10.43
C PHE A 101 -0.19 4.03 -10.05
N ILE A 102 -0.53 3.82 -8.78
CA ILE A 102 -1.18 2.59 -8.27
C ILE A 102 -2.47 2.32 -9.04
N ASN A 103 -3.30 3.35 -9.23
CA ASN A 103 -4.55 3.23 -10.00
C ASN A 103 -4.30 2.90 -11.47
N ASN A 104 -3.23 3.43 -12.08
CA ASN A 104 -2.87 3.09 -13.46
C ASN A 104 -2.31 1.67 -13.58
N TYR A 105 -1.52 1.22 -12.60
CA TYR A 105 -0.88 -0.10 -12.62
C TYR A 105 -1.91 -1.21 -12.42
N PHE A 106 -2.74 -1.12 -11.37
CA PHE A 106 -3.76 -2.13 -11.11
C PHE A 106 -5.03 -1.94 -11.94
N GLY A 107 -5.27 -0.74 -12.48
CA GLY A 107 -6.55 -0.40 -13.10
C GLY A 107 -7.58 0.07 -12.06
N THR A 108 -8.73 0.52 -12.57
CA THR A 108 -9.89 0.92 -11.76
C THR A 108 -10.93 -0.20 -11.74
N LYS A 109 -11.83 -0.19 -10.74
CA LYS A 109 -12.83 -1.22 -10.42
C LYS A 109 -13.05 -2.28 -11.53
N GLY A 110 -12.53 -3.47 -11.29
CA GLY A 110 -12.61 -4.62 -12.17
C GLY A 110 -13.95 -5.34 -12.15
N LYS A 111 -14.11 -6.29 -13.08
CA LYS A 111 -15.26 -7.21 -13.14
C LYS A 111 -15.14 -8.37 -12.15
N TYR A 112 -13.93 -8.82 -11.89
CA TYR A 112 -13.63 -10.01 -11.10
C TYR A 112 -12.98 -9.62 -9.78
N THR A 113 -13.19 -10.42 -8.73
CA THR A 113 -12.48 -10.24 -7.46
C THR A 113 -11.04 -10.74 -7.60
N ARG A 114 -10.18 -10.30 -6.68
CA ARG A 114 -8.79 -10.76 -6.59
C ARG A 114 -8.71 -12.29 -6.48
N GLU A 115 -9.56 -12.88 -5.64
CA GLU A 115 -9.64 -14.33 -5.41
C GLU A 115 -10.02 -15.06 -6.70
N GLN A 116 -10.99 -14.55 -7.45
CA GLN A 116 -11.38 -15.13 -8.73
C GLN A 116 -10.24 -15.10 -9.75
N ILE A 117 -9.48 -14.00 -9.80
CA ILE A 117 -8.33 -13.87 -10.71
C ILE A 117 -7.24 -14.87 -10.37
N PHE A 118 -6.84 -14.95 -9.10
CA PHE A 118 -5.83 -15.91 -8.65
C PHE A 118 -6.26 -17.36 -8.88
N ASN A 119 -7.52 -17.69 -8.59
CA ASN A 119 -8.06 -19.02 -8.84
C ASN A 119 -8.10 -19.37 -10.33
N ASP A 120 -8.51 -18.45 -11.20
CA ASP A 120 -8.54 -18.65 -12.66
C ASP A 120 -7.13 -18.83 -13.24
N ILE A 121 -6.14 -18.08 -12.75
CA ILE A 121 -4.73 -18.24 -13.15
C ILE A 121 -4.19 -19.59 -12.72
N ALA A 122 -4.37 -19.97 -11.45
CA ALA A 122 -3.95 -21.28 -10.96
C ALA A 122 -4.59 -22.39 -11.80
N TRP A 123 -5.91 -22.38 -11.95
CA TRP A 123 -6.66 -23.38 -12.72
C TRP A 123 -6.19 -23.53 -14.17
N LYS A 124 -5.85 -22.43 -14.83
CA LYS A 124 -5.38 -22.44 -16.24
C LYS A 124 -3.93 -22.89 -16.41
N THR A 125 -3.12 -22.79 -15.35
CA THR A 125 -1.67 -23.02 -15.44
C THR A 125 -1.23 -24.37 -14.86
N THR A 126 -2.13 -25.11 -14.23
CA THR A 126 -1.83 -26.37 -13.53
C THR A 126 -2.62 -27.54 -14.12
N LYS A 127 -2.18 -28.77 -13.84
CA LYS A 127 -2.82 -30.02 -14.33
C LYS A 127 -3.28 -30.95 -13.21
N THR A 128 -2.72 -30.80 -12.02
CA THR A 128 -3.05 -31.62 -10.85
C THR A 128 -3.51 -30.73 -9.69
N ASP A 129 -4.23 -31.34 -8.74
CA ASP A 129 -4.66 -30.63 -7.53
C ASP A 129 -3.48 -30.10 -6.71
N SER A 130 -2.38 -30.88 -6.62
CA SER A 130 -1.17 -30.44 -5.92
C SER A 130 -0.58 -29.17 -6.55
N GLU A 131 -0.41 -29.16 -7.87
CA GLU A 131 0.09 -27.99 -8.58
C GLU A 131 -0.85 -26.78 -8.43
N TYR A 132 -2.17 -27.01 -8.42
CA TYR A 132 -3.17 -25.96 -8.24
C TYR A 132 -3.06 -25.30 -6.85
N PHE A 133 -2.99 -26.09 -5.78
CA PHE A 133 -2.82 -25.56 -4.43
C PHE A 133 -1.46 -24.85 -4.27
N ASP A 134 -0.38 -25.42 -4.82
CA ASP A 134 0.93 -24.77 -4.84
C ASP A 134 0.88 -23.42 -5.58
N ALA A 135 0.15 -23.32 -6.71
CA ALA A 135 0.00 -22.08 -7.46
C ALA A 135 -0.77 -21.01 -6.67
N LEU A 136 -1.81 -21.40 -5.90
CA LEU A 136 -2.54 -20.49 -5.03
C LEU A 136 -1.67 -19.92 -3.91
N GLU A 137 -0.75 -20.71 -3.37
CA GLU A 137 0.25 -20.22 -2.42
C GLU A 137 1.36 -19.38 -3.08
N ASN A 138 1.45 -19.38 -4.42
CA ASN A 138 2.54 -18.76 -5.18
C ASN A 138 2.10 -17.68 -6.19
N ASN A 139 0.91 -17.09 -6.02
CA ASN A 139 0.47 -15.95 -6.86
C ASN A 139 1.47 -14.78 -6.83
N LYS A 140 1.37 -13.87 -7.80
CA LYS A 140 2.25 -12.71 -7.93
C LYS A 140 1.43 -11.44 -7.91
N ILE A 141 1.96 -10.37 -7.33
CA ILE A 141 1.27 -9.07 -7.35
C ILE A 141 0.99 -8.58 -8.79
N GLY A 142 1.88 -8.90 -9.74
CA GLY A 142 1.72 -8.56 -11.15
C GLY A 142 0.52 -9.22 -11.83
N ASP A 143 -0.01 -10.31 -11.28
CA ASP A 143 -1.19 -10.99 -11.84
C ASP A 143 -2.46 -10.11 -11.74
N LEU A 144 -2.44 -9.09 -10.89
CA LEU A 144 -3.52 -8.11 -10.74
C LEU A 144 -3.33 -6.85 -11.61
N LYS A 145 -2.25 -6.75 -12.38
CA LYS A 145 -1.96 -5.60 -13.24
C LYS A 145 -3.10 -5.39 -14.26
N GLY A 146 -3.68 -4.19 -14.27
CA GLY A 146 -4.81 -3.82 -15.13
C GLY A 146 -6.14 -4.51 -14.84
N MET A 147 -6.24 -5.34 -13.80
CA MET A 147 -7.46 -6.13 -13.51
C MET A 147 -8.50 -5.38 -12.67
N GLY A 148 -8.12 -4.28 -12.03
CA GLY A 148 -8.98 -3.44 -11.19
C GLY A 148 -9.42 -4.11 -9.89
N ALA A 149 -8.67 -5.10 -9.40
CA ALA A 149 -9.06 -5.97 -8.28
C ALA A 149 -8.15 -5.86 -7.04
N ALA A 150 -7.09 -5.05 -7.10
CA ALA A 150 -6.19 -4.83 -5.96
C ALA A 150 -6.88 -4.08 -4.81
N LEU A 151 -6.71 -4.58 -3.59
CA LEU A 151 -7.30 -4.04 -2.37
C LEU A 151 -6.20 -3.45 -1.46
N CYS A 152 -6.53 -3.18 -0.19
CA CYS A 152 -5.62 -2.51 0.75
C CYS A 152 -4.26 -3.23 0.91
N THR A 153 -4.24 -4.56 0.89
CA THR A 153 -3.03 -5.38 1.00
C THR A 153 -2.07 -5.15 -0.15
N GLU A 154 -2.54 -5.22 -1.39
CA GLU A 154 -1.69 -5.08 -2.59
C GLU A 154 -1.31 -3.62 -2.84
N ARG A 155 -2.24 -2.69 -2.62
CA ARG A 155 -1.98 -1.25 -2.78
C ARG A 155 -0.93 -0.76 -1.79
N SER A 156 -1.06 -1.13 -0.51
CA SER A 156 -0.07 -0.80 0.52
C SER A 156 1.27 -1.50 0.29
N ALA A 157 1.27 -2.75 -0.20
CA ALA A 157 2.52 -3.48 -0.49
C ALA A 157 3.27 -2.88 -1.69
N LEU A 158 2.58 -2.51 -2.76
CA LEU A 158 3.20 -1.84 -3.91
C LEU A 158 3.74 -0.46 -3.52
N ALA A 159 2.99 0.28 -2.69
CA ALA A 159 3.46 1.54 -2.13
C ALA A 159 4.69 1.37 -1.24
N GLN A 160 4.69 0.36 -0.36
CA GLN A 160 5.81 0.00 0.50
C GLN A 160 7.08 -0.23 -0.32
N GLN A 161 7.00 -1.04 -1.38
CA GLN A 161 8.13 -1.37 -2.24
C GLN A 161 8.71 -0.15 -2.91
N ILE A 162 7.85 0.68 -3.54
CA ILE A 162 8.29 1.90 -4.22
C ILE A 162 8.90 2.87 -3.22
N LEU A 163 8.21 3.21 -2.14
CA LEU A 163 8.73 4.15 -1.15
C LEU A 163 10.04 3.66 -0.52
N SER A 164 10.17 2.36 -0.23
CA SER A 164 11.42 1.79 0.28
C SER A 164 12.57 1.95 -0.73
N LEU A 165 12.32 1.70 -2.02
CA LEU A 165 13.33 1.83 -3.07
C LEU A 165 13.84 3.27 -3.20
N PHE A 166 12.97 4.27 -3.00
CA PHE A 166 13.32 5.70 -3.01
C PHE A 166 13.84 6.22 -1.65
N GLY A 167 14.28 5.32 -0.78
CA GLY A 167 14.96 5.64 0.47
C GLY A 167 14.06 6.33 1.49
N PHE A 168 12.76 6.05 1.47
CA PHE A 168 11.89 6.39 2.59
C PHE A 168 12.02 5.33 3.67
N GLU A 169 12.10 5.76 4.93
CA GLU A 169 11.77 4.89 6.04
C GLU A 169 10.25 4.75 6.09
N VAL A 170 9.76 3.58 5.69
CA VAL A 170 8.35 3.29 5.50
C VAL A 170 7.97 1.97 6.18
N TYR A 171 6.76 1.91 6.70
CA TYR A 171 6.22 0.77 7.40
C TYR A 171 4.95 0.27 6.71
N TYR A 172 4.88 -1.03 6.44
CA TYR A 172 3.67 -1.71 5.98
C TYR A 172 2.88 -2.13 7.23
N CYS A 173 1.76 -1.47 7.45
CA CYS A 173 0.96 -1.60 8.65
C CYS A 173 -0.32 -2.36 8.36
N MET A 174 -0.70 -3.21 9.31
CA MET A 174 -1.95 -3.96 9.28
C MET A 174 -2.73 -3.71 10.56
N GLY A 175 -4.04 -3.58 10.42
CA GLY A 175 -4.95 -3.49 11.54
C GLY A 175 -6.34 -3.14 11.06
N CYS A 176 -6.89 -2.02 11.52
CA CYS A 176 -8.27 -1.65 11.25
C CYS A 176 -8.37 -0.17 10.88
N ILE A 177 -9.30 0.12 9.97
CA ILE A 177 -9.79 1.47 9.72
C ILE A 177 -11.26 1.54 10.13
N SER A 178 -11.66 2.64 10.75
CA SER A 178 -13.06 2.97 11.01
C SER A 178 -13.35 4.39 10.55
N ASN A 179 -14.37 4.56 9.73
CA ASN A 179 -14.95 5.83 9.32
C ASN A 179 -16.49 5.72 9.39
N ASP A 180 -17.20 6.79 9.08
CA ASP A 180 -18.67 6.84 9.19
C ASP A 180 -19.42 5.74 8.42
N THR A 181 -18.78 5.12 7.43
CA THR A 181 -19.40 4.16 6.51
C THR A 181 -18.85 2.73 6.62
N VAL A 182 -17.64 2.56 7.17
CA VAL A 182 -16.91 1.30 7.13
C VAL A 182 -16.08 1.16 8.40
N GLU A 183 -16.14 -0.03 8.99
CA GLU A 183 -15.12 -0.54 9.90
C GLU A 183 -14.64 -1.89 9.36
N GLU A 184 -13.37 -1.98 8.98
CA GLU A 184 -12.83 -3.19 8.35
C GLU A 184 -11.35 -3.40 8.64
N ALA A 185 -10.93 -4.66 8.48
CA ALA A 185 -9.52 -5.02 8.47
C ALA A 185 -8.81 -4.32 7.30
N HIS A 186 -7.68 -3.68 7.59
CA HIS A 186 -7.09 -2.72 6.68
C HIS A 186 -5.56 -2.75 6.67
N CYS A 187 -4.99 -2.42 5.51
CA CYS A 187 -3.55 -2.25 5.33
C CYS A 187 -3.24 -0.84 4.82
N PHE A 188 -2.26 -0.19 5.41
CA PHE A 188 -1.82 1.17 5.06
C PHE A 188 -0.32 1.30 5.29
N ASN A 189 0.26 2.46 4.95
CA ASN A 189 1.67 2.72 5.19
C ASN A 189 1.85 3.82 6.25
N ILE A 190 2.98 3.80 6.94
CA ILE A 190 3.49 4.96 7.69
C ILE A 190 4.84 5.35 7.12
N ILE A 191 5.08 6.64 6.90
CA ILE A 191 6.39 7.16 6.49
C ILE A 191 7.01 8.02 7.58
N LYS A 192 8.33 7.92 7.74
CA LYS A 192 9.12 8.91 8.48
C LYS A 192 9.28 10.17 7.64
N ARG A 193 9.03 11.32 8.24
CA ARG A 193 9.40 12.65 7.73
C ARG A 193 10.48 13.24 8.61
N LYS A 194 10.99 14.43 8.26
CA LYS A 194 12.11 15.06 8.96
C LYS A 194 11.90 15.17 10.47
N ASN A 195 10.72 15.57 10.91
CA ASN A 195 10.43 15.88 12.31
C ASN A 195 9.39 14.96 12.96
N ASP A 196 8.68 14.16 12.17
CA ASP A 196 7.48 13.45 12.59
C ASP A 196 7.23 12.25 11.66
N TYR A 197 6.08 11.61 11.80
CA TYR A 197 5.61 10.53 10.95
C TYR A 197 4.30 10.92 10.25
N ALA A 198 3.90 10.14 9.27
CA ALA A 198 2.57 10.27 8.68
C ALA A 198 2.02 8.89 8.28
N ILE A 199 0.76 8.63 8.62
CA ILE A 199 -0.04 7.62 7.93
C ILE A 199 -0.21 8.09 6.48
N VAL A 200 0.00 7.18 5.54
CA VAL A 200 -0.27 7.37 4.12
C VAL A 200 -1.09 6.19 3.64
N ASP A 201 -2.32 6.45 3.23
CA ASP A 201 -3.27 5.41 2.84
C ASP A 201 -3.73 5.58 1.40
N TYR A 202 -3.23 4.69 0.55
CA TYR A 202 -3.53 4.62 -0.88
C TYR A 202 -4.79 3.80 -1.19
N SER A 203 -5.37 3.13 -0.21
CA SER A 203 -6.58 2.32 -0.40
C SER A 203 -7.85 3.03 0.04
N MET A 204 -7.70 4.06 0.88
CA MET A 204 -8.77 4.99 1.25
C MET A 204 -8.38 6.42 0.86
N PRO A 205 -8.23 6.74 -0.44
CA PRO A 205 -7.78 8.05 -0.88
C PRO A 205 -8.78 9.17 -0.52
N VAL A 206 -8.30 10.40 -0.60
CA VAL A 206 -9.12 11.61 -0.52
C VAL A 206 -9.37 12.17 -1.91
N ALA A 207 -10.59 12.64 -2.15
CA ALA A 207 -10.98 13.17 -3.44
C ALA A 207 -10.71 14.67 -3.57
N SER A 208 -10.31 15.08 -4.77
CA SER A 208 -10.33 16.46 -5.20
C SER A 208 -11.49 16.69 -6.16
N TYR A 209 -12.29 17.72 -5.91
CA TYR A 209 -13.45 18.09 -6.71
C TYR A 209 -13.21 19.38 -7.49
N ASN A 210 -13.84 19.53 -8.65
CA ASN A 210 -13.98 20.83 -9.29
C ASN A 210 -15.17 21.62 -8.72
N GLN A 211 -15.36 22.88 -9.16
CA GLN A 211 -16.48 23.73 -8.72
C GLN A 211 -17.87 23.12 -9.00
N SER A 212 -17.98 22.23 -9.99
CA SER A 212 -19.21 21.54 -10.34
C SER A 212 -19.46 20.27 -9.51
N GLY A 213 -18.59 19.97 -8.55
CA GLY A 213 -18.71 18.78 -7.68
C GLY A 213 -18.21 17.47 -8.31
N ASN A 214 -17.57 17.51 -9.48
CA ASN A 214 -17.01 16.32 -10.11
C ASN A 214 -15.62 16.01 -9.54
N VAL A 215 -15.35 14.72 -9.27
CA VAL A 215 -14.02 14.26 -8.88
C VAL A 215 -13.06 14.43 -10.06
N ILE A 216 -11.95 15.13 -9.83
CA ILE A 216 -10.91 15.40 -10.84
C ILE A 216 -9.56 14.76 -10.52
N ALA A 217 -9.35 14.35 -9.27
CA ALA A 217 -8.16 13.63 -8.83
C ALA A 217 -8.41 12.89 -7.51
N LEU A 218 -7.62 11.86 -7.27
CA LEU A 218 -7.50 11.17 -5.99
C LEU A 218 -6.07 11.36 -5.47
N TYR A 219 -5.94 11.57 -4.17
CA TYR A 219 -4.68 11.68 -3.46
C TYR A 219 -4.67 10.69 -2.30
N PRO A 220 -3.51 10.20 -1.83
CA PRO A 220 -3.52 9.38 -0.62
C PRO A 220 -4.05 10.20 0.56
N PHE A 221 -4.73 9.53 1.49
CA PHE A 221 -4.99 10.15 2.78
C PHE A 221 -3.69 10.29 3.55
N ILE A 222 -3.49 11.43 4.22
CA ILE A 222 -2.30 11.74 5.01
C ILE A 222 -2.72 12.23 6.39
N GLY A 223 -2.33 11.48 7.42
CA GLY A 223 -2.53 11.81 8.84
C GLY A 223 -1.20 11.97 9.55
N SER A 224 -0.93 13.15 10.12
CA SER A 224 0.32 13.43 10.82
C SER A 224 0.37 12.80 12.21
N LEU A 225 1.52 12.20 12.55
CA LEU A 225 1.80 11.60 13.85
C LEU A 225 3.10 12.19 14.38
N SER A 226 3.11 12.68 15.62
CA SER A 226 4.36 12.94 16.34
C SER A 226 5.17 11.64 16.51
N SER A 227 6.44 11.74 16.89
CA SER A 227 7.24 10.54 17.18
C SER A 227 6.65 9.71 18.34
N GLU A 228 6.16 10.37 19.39
CA GLU A 228 5.50 9.70 20.53
C GLU A 228 4.18 9.04 20.13
N GLU A 229 3.41 9.72 19.27
CA GLU A 229 2.17 9.15 18.72
C GLU A 229 2.44 7.96 17.81
N PHE A 230 3.58 7.94 17.11
CA PHE A 230 3.97 6.80 16.29
C PHE A 230 4.33 5.58 17.13
N GLU A 231 5.17 5.73 18.16
CA GLU A 231 5.54 4.61 19.03
C GLU A 231 4.30 4.03 19.73
N SER A 232 3.46 4.87 20.34
CA SER A 232 2.21 4.41 20.98
C SER A 232 1.20 3.79 19.99
N PHE A 233 1.12 4.30 18.77
CA PHE A 233 0.27 3.72 17.74
C PHE A 233 0.76 2.35 17.28
N LYS A 234 2.08 2.18 17.14
CA LYS A 234 2.71 0.96 16.65
C LYS A 234 2.77 -0.14 17.70
N ASP A 235 3.16 0.20 18.94
CA ASP A 235 3.53 -0.77 19.97
C ASP A 235 2.41 -0.99 21.00
N ASP A 236 1.63 0.06 21.33
CA ASP A 236 0.60 0.00 22.37
C ASP A 236 -0.82 -0.20 21.81
N GLY A 237 -0.98 -0.24 20.47
CA GLY A 237 -2.28 -0.41 19.83
C GLY A 237 -3.25 0.76 20.11
N VAL A 238 -2.72 1.98 20.24
CA VAL A 238 -3.56 3.16 20.49
C VAL A 238 -4.31 3.59 19.23
N ILE A 239 -5.62 3.81 19.35
CA ILE A 239 -6.43 4.31 18.21
C ILE A 239 -6.02 5.74 17.87
N LYS A 240 -5.70 5.99 16.59
CA LYS A 240 -5.41 7.33 16.07
C LYS A 240 -6.58 7.86 15.26
N SER A 241 -7.13 8.99 15.70
CA SER A 241 -8.26 9.66 15.03
C SER A 241 -7.80 10.92 14.32
N PHE A 242 -8.27 11.11 13.09
CA PHE A 242 -7.96 12.25 12.24
C PHE A 242 -9.24 12.85 11.68
N ASP A 243 -9.23 14.16 11.45
CA ASP A 243 -10.27 14.79 10.63
C ASP A 243 -10.16 14.27 9.19
N ASN A 244 -11.28 13.83 8.65
CA ASN A 244 -11.38 13.49 7.24
C ASN A 244 -11.53 14.77 6.41
N TYR A 245 -11.07 14.71 5.16
CA TYR A 245 -10.94 15.90 4.32
C TYR A 245 -10.98 15.57 2.83
N GLY A 246 -11.25 16.59 2.03
CA GLY A 246 -11.12 16.58 0.58
C GLY A 246 -10.41 17.84 0.08
N TYR A 247 -10.27 17.95 -1.23
CA TYR A 247 -9.74 19.14 -1.89
C TYR A 247 -10.76 19.75 -2.84
N LEU A 248 -10.78 21.09 -2.93
CA LEU A 248 -11.44 21.83 -4.00
C LEU A 248 -10.37 22.37 -4.95
N ASN A 249 -10.54 22.13 -6.25
CA ASN A 249 -9.62 22.51 -7.32
C ASN A 249 -8.14 22.15 -7.01
N LYS A 250 -7.90 20.94 -6.51
CA LYS A 250 -6.58 20.35 -6.17
C LYS A 250 -5.82 21.00 -5.01
N ASN A 251 -6.12 22.24 -4.63
CA ASN A 251 -5.26 23.02 -3.73
C ASN A 251 -5.92 23.43 -2.41
N GLN A 252 -7.25 23.48 -2.36
CA GLN A 252 -7.97 23.97 -1.18
C GLN A 252 -8.50 22.79 -0.34
N LYS A 253 -7.77 22.44 0.72
CA LYS A 253 -8.20 21.43 1.70
C LYS A 253 -9.46 21.91 2.43
N HIS A 254 -10.47 21.06 2.53
CA HIS A 254 -11.67 21.29 3.34
C HIS A 254 -11.96 20.07 4.20
N LEU A 255 -12.41 20.29 5.43
CA LEU A 255 -12.82 19.21 6.32
C LEU A 255 -14.22 18.74 5.94
N THR A 256 -14.46 17.44 6.03
CA THR A 256 -15.80 16.87 5.78
C THR A 256 -16.69 16.91 7.02
N GLY A 257 -16.13 17.23 8.19
CA GLY A 257 -16.80 17.13 9.49
C GLY A 257 -16.83 15.70 10.05
N THR A 258 -16.21 14.75 9.36
CA THR A 258 -16.18 13.33 9.74
C THR A 258 -14.79 12.92 10.21
N LYS A 259 -14.69 11.81 10.92
CA LYS A 259 -13.41 11.31 11.45
C LYS A 259 -12.99 10.03 10.73
N ARG A 260 -11.69 9.82 10.68
CA ARG A 260 -11.08 8.57 10.25
C ARG A 260 -10.19 8.05 11.37
N ARG A 261 -10.43 6.82 11.80
CA ARG A 261 -9.71 6.16 12.88
C ARG A 261 -8.89 5.03 12.33
N TYR A 262 -7.68 4.89 12.83
CA TYR A 262 -6.77 3.81 12.50
C TYR A 262 -6.30 3.11 13.76
N LEU A 263 -6.08 1.80 13.64
CA LEU A 263 -5.53 0.93 14.67
C LEU A 263 -4.55 -0.05 14.02
N ILE A 264 -3.41 -0.32 14.66
CA ILE A 264 -2.46 -1.35 14.26
C ILE A 264 -2.66 -2.59 15.15
N GLY A 265 -2.61 -3.77 14.55
CA GLY A 265 -2.59 -5.05 15.26
C GLY A 265 -3.91 -5.56 15.82
N SER A 266 -5.01 -4.86 15.59
CA SER A 266 -6.36 -5.36 15.77
C SER A 266 -7.17 -5.10 14.50
N PHE A 267 -8.08 -6.01 14.19
CA PHE A 267 -8.96 -5.94 13.01
C PHE A 267 -10.35 -5.37 13.31
N GLN A 268 -10.54 -4.83 14.53
CA GLN A 268 -11.74 -4.15 14.99
C GLN A 268 -11.36 -2.97 15.88
N ILE A 269 -12.13 -1.88 15.80
CA ILE A 269 -11.98 -0.73 16.70
C ILE A 269 -13.09 -0.85 17.74
N THR A 270 -12.81 -1.56 18.83
CA THR A 270 -13.72 -1.61 19.97
C THR A 270 -13.63 -0.28 20.73
N ASP A 271 -14.54 0.64 20.43
CA ASP A 271 -14.78 1.76 21.34
C ASP A 271 -15.17 1.18 22.70
N GLU A 272 -14.41 1.49 23.76
CA GLU A 272 -14.88 1.22 25.13
C GLU A 272 -16.22 1.92 25.41
N SER A 273 -16.62 2.91 24.61
CA SER A 273 -17.94 3.55 24.65
C SER A 273 -19.10 2.72 24.05
N PHE A 274 -18.83 1.57 23.42
CA PHE A 274 -19.85 0.62 22.97
C PHE A 274 -20.10 -0.54 23.94
N LYS A 275 -19.34 -0.64 25.04
CA LYS A 275 -19.72 -1.44 26.21
C LYS A 275 -20.63 -0.60 27.11
N ILE A 276 -21.91 -0.61 26.78
CA ILE A 276 -23.12 -0.35 27.60
C ILE A 276 -24.14 0.30 26.67
N ARG A 277 -24.90 -0.53 25.97
CA ARG A 277 -26.33 -0.32 25.72
C ARG A 277 -26.97 -1.64 25.28
N ARG A 278 -27.30 -2.42 26.32
CA ARG A 278 -28.22 -3.56 26.41
C ARG A 278 -27.81 -4.84 25.70
#